data_AF-A0AAV8WZ71-F1
#
_entry.id   AF-A0AAV8WZ71-F1
#
_cell.length_a   1.000
_cell.length_b   1.000
_cell.length_c   1.000
_cell.angle_alpha   90.00
_cell.angle_beta   90.00
_cell.angle_gamma   90.00
#
_symmetry.space_group_name_H-M   'P 1'
#
loop_
_entity.id
_entity.type
_entity.pdbx_description
1 polymer ?
#
loop_
_entity_poly.entity_id
_entity_poly.type
_entity_poly.pdbx_seq_one_letter_code
_entity_poly.pdbx_strand_id
1 'polypeptide(L)'
;MPAKIPNISGNICNNENCRLSCNSKFNTDAREQIFKKFYTLDVNSKNALLFKSIIIKPMQRHRKNIVRSKSASFQYSITYNKQIIIVCKNALCSLYRISEKLRVVRTKLTVSSGSAPTPDKRGRHDTRLHKISNETVDAVKDHINQFPAESSHYSRHKIFNKKYLSPELNITKMYNLYIEDCDEKKRPEMYKVKKCTYSKIFSTNFNLSFGHPKSDTCSTCDAGLNTD
;
A
#
# COMPACT_ATOMS: atom_id res chain seq x y z
N MET A 1 13.71 7.49 3.30
CA MET A 1 13.26 8.90 3.50
C MET A 1 14.04 9.45 4.68
N PRO A 2 14.83 10.51 4.52
CA PRO A 2 15.59 11.07 5.64
C PRO A 2 14.65 11.55 6.74
N ALA A 3 15.06 11.36 7.99
CA ALA A 3 14.33 11.88 9.14
C ALA A 3 14.21 13.40 9.01
N LYS A 4 13.01 13.94 9.23
CA LYS A 4 12.83 15.39 9.24
C LYS A 4 13.53 15.96 10.46
N ILE A 5 14.19 17.09 10.27
CA ILE A 5 14.93 17.79 11.32
C ILE A 5 14.10 19.01 11.76
N PRO A 6 13.97 19.27 13.07
CA PRO A 6 13.29 20.47 13.59
C PRO A 6 13.91 21.76 13.08
N ASN A 7 13.12 22.84 13.05
CA ASN A 7 13.65 24.19 12.80
C ASN A 7 14.28 24.77 14.06
N ILE A 8 15.52 24.42 14.34
CA ILE A 8 16.24 24.96 15.51
C ILE A 8 17.00 26.23 15.13
N SER A 9 17.67 26.23 13.98
CA SER A 9 18.41 27.38 13.45
C SER A 9 17.65 28.07 12.31
N GLY A 10 17.50 29.38 12.42
CA GLY A 10 16.90 30.24 11.39
C GLY A 10 15.49 30.74 11.68
N ASN A 11 14.91 31.37 10.67
CA ASN A 11 13.58 31.99 10.78
C ASN A 11 12.46 30.94 10.72
N ILE A 12 11.46 31.11 11.58
CA ILE A 12 10.21 30.35 11.55
C ILE A 12 9.41 30.72 10.29
N CYS A 13 9.41 31.99 9.91
CA CYS A 13 8.89 32.44 8.63
C CYS A 13 9.79 33.48 7.97
N ASN A 14 9.99 33.32 6.65
CA ASN A 14 10.86 34.17 5.83
C ASN A 14 10.16 35.47 5.35
N ASN A 15 9.05 35.85 5.98
CA ASN A 15 8.41 37.12 5.65
C ASN A 15 8.94 38.18 6.63
N GLU A 16 9.82 39.05 6.14
CA GLU A 16 10.41 40.16 6.91
C GLU A 16 9.33 41.04 7.54
N ASN A 17 8.19 41.18 6.88
CA ASN A 17 7.00 41.90 7.36
C ASN A 17 5.91 40.95 7.86
N CYS A 18 6.30 39.91 8.61
CA CYS A 18 5.32 39.03 9.24
C CYS A 18 4.50 39.82 10.28
N ARG A 19 3.29 40.23 9.89
CA ARG A 19 2.33 40.95 10.77
C ARG A 19 1.99 40.23 12.09
N LEU A 20 2.26 38.93 12.16
CA LEU A 20 2.00 38.11 13.33
C LEU A 20 3.26 37.87 14.19
N SER A 21 4.40 38.48 13.83
CA SER A 21 5.68 38.39 14.53
C SER A 21 6.04 36.95 14.92
N CYS A 22 5.92 36.01 13.98
CA CYS A 22 6.03 34.58 14.30
C CYS A 22 7.42 34.17 14.80
N ASN A 23 8.48 34.86 14.37
CA ASN A 23 9.86 34.53 14.72
C ASN A 23 10.16 34.75 16.22
N SER A 24 9.46 35.67 16.90
CA SER A 24 9.63 35.95 18.34
C SER A 24 8.73 35.12 19.25
N LYS A 25 7.77 34.36 18.70
CA LYS A 25 6.78 33.62 19.48
C LYS A 25 7.27 32.30 20.06
N PHE A 26 8.33 31.72 19.49
CA PHE A 26 8.85 30.41 19.90
C PHE A 26 10.38 30.44 19.95
N ASN A 27 10.92 30.18 21.14
CA ASN A 27 12.35 29.93 21.33
C ASN A 27 12.76 28.55 20.76
N THR A 28 14.05 28.26 20.73
CA THR A 28 14.61 27.04 20.14
C THR A 28 14.06 25.76 20.80
N ASP A 29 13.99 25.73 22.13
CA ASP A 29 13.43 24.62 22.90
C ASP A 29 11.95 24.38 22.56
N ALA A 30 11.11 25.43 22.55
CA ALA A 30 9.71 25.30 22.17
C ALA A 30 9.54 24.74 20.75
N ARG A 31 10.36 25.19 19.79
CA ARG A 31 10.33 24.66 18.41
C ARG A 31 10.62 23.17 18.39
N GLU A 32 11.63 22.73 19.13
CA GLU A 32 12.01 21.34 19.21
C GLU A 32 10.92 20.49 19.89
N GLN A 33 10.36 20.97 21.00
CA GLN A 33 9.25 20.29 21.68
C GLN A 33 8.01 20.17 20.80
N ILE A 34 7.61 21.24 20.10
CA ILE A 34 6.48 21.25 19.17
C ILE A 34 6.72 20.23 18.06
N PHE A 35 7.92 20.22 17.49
CA PHE A 35 8.29 19.27 16.44
C PHE A 35 8.24 17.83 16.95
N LYS A 36 8.94 17.52 18.07
CA LYS A 36 9.00 16.18 18.65
C LYS A 36 7.59 15.67 18.97
N LYS A 37 6.78 16.47 19.67
CA LYS A 37 5.38 16.13 19.98
C LYS A 37 4.55 15.88 18.75
N PHE A 38 4.76 16.61 17.65
CA PHE A 38 4.02 16.34 16.42
C PHE A 38 4.43 15.01 15.78
N TYR A 39 5.72 14.67 15.78
CA TYR A 39 6.20 13.47 15.09
C TYR A 39 6.01 12.18 15.88
N THR A 40 5.86 12.24 17.21
CA THR A 40 5.45 11.09 18.04
C THR A 40 4.03 10.62 17.79
N LEU A 41 3.15 11.49 17.29
CA LEU A 41 1.75 11.15 16.99
C LEU A 41 1.60 10.18 15.81
N ASP A 42 0.56 9.35 15.84
CA ASP A 42 0.14 8.56 14.69
C ASP A 42 -0.46 9.43 13.57
N VAL A 43 -0.75 8.83 12.42
CA VAL A 43 -1.24 9.57 11.24
C VAL A 43 -2.56 10.28 11.49
N ASN A 44 -3.50 9.63 12.20
CA ASN A 44 -4.82 10.19 12.50
C ASN A 44 -4.69 11.34 13.50
N SER A 45 -3.91 11.15 14.56
CA SER A 45 -3.66 12.21 15.55
C SER A 45 -2.96 13.44 14.94
N LYS A 46 -2.01 13.23 14.02
CA LYS A 46 -1.41 14.31 13.23
C LYS A 46 -2.45 15.05 12.40
N ASN A 47 -3.39 14.33 11.77
CA ASN A 47 -4.45 14.94 10.97
C ASN A 47 -5.43 15.73 11.85
N ALA A 48 -5.85 15.17 12.98
CA ALA A 48 -6.73 15.83 13.94
C ALA A 48 -6.12 17.14 14.47
N LEU A 49 -4.83 17.12 14.83
CA LEU A 49 -4.12 18.33 15.24
C LEU A 49 -4.11 19.38 14.13
N LEU A 50 -3.78 19.00 12.89
CA LEU A 50 -3.76 19.94 11.77
C LEU A 50 -5.15 20.49 11.44
N PHE A 51 -6.21 19.68 11.52
CA PHE A 51 -7.59 20.14 11.38
C PHE A 51 -7.92 21.20 12.43
N LYS A 52 -7.60 20.93 13.70
CA LYS A 52 -7.79 21.89 14.80
C LYS A 52 -6.96 23.17 14.65
N SER A 53 -5.76 23.05 14.10
CA SER A 53 -4.83 24.17 13.87
C SER A 53 -5.27 25.12 12.74
N ILE A 54 -6.30 24.78 11.96
CA ILE A 54 -6.74 25.55 10.79
C ILE A 54 -8.20 25.95 10.97
N ILE A 55 -8.45 27.26 10.97
CA ILE A 55 -9.81 27.80 11.04
C ILE A 55 -10.14 28.45 9.70
N ILE A 56 -11.23 28.01 9.06
CA ILE A 56 -11.77 28.68 7.88
C ILE A 56 -12.55 29.89 8.35
N LYS A 57 -12.18 31.08 7.88
CA LYS A 57 -12.93 32.31 8.12
C LYS A 57 -13.72 32.67 6.86
N PRO A 58 -15.06 32.82 6.96
CA PRO A 58 -15.84 33.33 5.84
C PRO A 58 -15.36 34.75 5.51
N MET A 59 -15.39 35.10 4.23
CA MET A 59 -14.91 36.40 3.77
C MET A 59 -15.94 37.47 4.13
N GLN A 60 -15.55 38.40 5.02
CA GLN A 60 -16.45 39.44 5.55
C GLN A 60 -16.64 40.65 4.62
N ARG A 61 -15.76 40.86 3.60
CA ARG A 61 -15.80 42.05 2.74
C ARG A 61 -15.68 41.69 1.26
N HIS A 62 -16.75 41.92 0.51
CA HIS A 62 -16.77 41.80 -0.96
C HIS A 62 -16.39 43.15 -1.59
N ARG A 63 -15.24 43.28 -2.27
CA ARG A 63 -15.04 44.45 -3.16
C ARG A 63 -15.74 44.14 -4.49
N LYS A 64 -16.61 45.04 -4.96
CA LYS A 64 -17.28 44.97 -6.26
C LYS A 64 -16.22 44.93 -7.40
N ASN A 65 -16.54 44.29 -8.51
CA ASN A 65 -15.77 44.28 -9.78
C ASN A 65 -14.43 43.50 -9.86
N ILE A 66 -14.26 42.41 -9.12
CA ILE A 66 -13.10 41.50 -9.33
C ILE A 66 -13.60 40.05 -9.41
N VAL A 67 -13.35 39.37 -10.53
CA VAL A 67 -13.46 37.91 -10.64
C VAL A 67 -12.39 37.30 -9.73
N ARG A 68 -12.79 36.67 -8.62
CA ARG A 68 -11.85 36.19 -7.60
C ARG A 68 -11.67 34.68 -7.65
N SER A 69 -10.43 34.23 -7.47
CA SER A 69 -10.07 32.80 -7.42
C SER A 69 -10.16 32.15 -6.03
N LYS A 70 -10.46 32.89 -4.95
CA LYS A 70 -10.48 32.36 -3.58
C LYS A 70 -11.82 32.60 -2.88
N SER A 71 -12.47 31.51 -2.47
CA SER A 71 -13.77 31.49 -1.79
C SER A 71 -13.68 31.64 -0.26
N ALA A 72 -12.50 31.42 0.35
CA ALA A 72 -12.34 31.47 1.81
C ALA A 72 -10.95 31.95 2.26
N SER A 73 -10.88 32.47 3.48
CA SER A 73 -9.63 32.78 4.18
C SER A 73 -9.36 31.74 5.25
N PHE A 74 -8.08 31.57 5.62
CA PHE A 74 -7.65 30.58 6.60
C PHE A 74 -6.78 31.23 7.66
N GLN A 75 -7.06 30.93 8.93
CA GLN A 75 -6.24 31.27 10.08
C GLN A 75 -5.50 30.03 10.57
N TYR A 76 -4.22 30.18 10.94
CA TYR A 76 -3.40 29.10 11.47
C TYR A 76 -3.06 29.34 12.94
N SER A 77 -2.98 28.26 13.71
CA SER A 77 -2.59 28.31 15.11
C SER A 77 -1.76 27.10 15.53
N ILE A 78 -0.94 27.31 16.55
CA ILE A 78 -0.17 26.27 17.24
C ILE A 78 -0.66 26.23 18.68
N THR A 79 -1.00 25.03 19.15
CA THR A 79 -1.26 24.82 20.58
C THR A 79 0.05 24.46 21.27
N TYR A 80 0.52 25.31 22.17
CA TYR A 80 1.74 25.12 22.95
C TYR A 80 1.49 25.60 24.38
N ASN A 81 1.97 24.86 25.38
CA ASN A 81 1.75 25.16 26.81
C ASN A 81 0.28 25.48 27.17
N LYS A 82 -0.66 24.70 26.64
CA LYS A 82 -2.12 24.88 26.81
C LYS A 82 -2.68 26.20 26.25
N GLN A 83 -1.88 26.98 25.53
CA GLN A 83 -2.29 28.22 24.87
C GLN A 83 -2.40 28.03 23.36
N ILE A 84 -3.33 28.75 22.74
CA ILE A 84 -3.51 28.78 21.29
C ILE A 84 -2.82 30.04 20.75
N ILE A 85 -1.72 29.86 20.02
CA ILE A 85 -0.93 30.95 19.48
C ILE A 85 -1.20 31.05 17.98
N ILE A 86 -1.71 32.21 17.54
CA ILE A 86 -1.98 32.48 16.12
C ILE A 86 -0.65 32.69 15.38
N VAL A 87 -0.48 31.99 14.26
CA VAL A 87 0.73 32.02 13.43
C VAL A 87 0.39 32.17 11.95
N CYS A 88 1.40 32.53 11.15
CA CYS A 88 1.24 32.54 9.71
C CYS A 88 1.34 31.12 9.12
N LYS A 89 0.95 30.99 7.84
CA LYS A 89 1.07 29.76 7.06
C LYS A 89 2.46 29.14 7.13
N ASN A 90 3.47 29.98 6.88
CA ASN A 90 4.87 29.55 6.77
C ASN A 90 5.41 29.11 8.12
N ALA A 91 5.02 29.79 9.19
CA ALA A 91 5.40 29.42 10.54
C ALA A 91 4.87 28.03 10.93
N LEU A 92 3.60 27.75 10.67
CA LEU A 92 3.03 26.41 10.92
C LEU A 92 3.73 25.33 10.08
N CYS A 93 3.97 25.59 8.79
CA CYS A 93 4.74 24.68 7.93
C CYS A 93 6.14 24.41 8.47
N SER A 94 6.80 25.46 8.96
CA SER A 94 8.19 25.44 9.42
C SER A 94 8.35 24.69 10.75
N LEU A 95 7.44 24.92 11.70
CA LEU A 95 7.42 24.25 13.01
C LEU A 95 7.12 22.75 12.90
N TYR A 96 6.12 22.37 12.08
CA TYR A 96 5.78 20.96 11.87
C TYR A 96 6.55 20.29 10.72
N ARG A 97 7.40 21.05 10.00
CA ARG A 97 8.12 20.59 8.79
C ARG A 97 7.18 19.91 7.79
N ILE A 98 6.07 20.57 7.47
CA ILE A 98 5.06 20.12 6.51
C ILE A 98 4.82 21.18 5.45
N SER A 99 4.55 20.76 4.21
CA SER A 99 4.14 21.65 3.12
C SER A 99 2.91 21.06 2.43
N GLU A 100 3.11 19.93 1.76
CA GLU A 100 2.08 19.24 0.98
C GLU A 100 0.93 18.73 1.84
N LYS A 101 1.25 18.17 3.01
CA LYS A 101 0.24 17.72 3.98
C LYS A 101 -0.71 18.86 4.39
N LEU A 102 -0.19 20.07 4.56
CA LEU A 102 -1.03 21.23 4.91
C LEU A 102 -1.95 21.65 3.76
N ARG A 103 -1.51 21.51 2.51
CA ARG A 103 -2.33 21.77 1.31
C ARG A 103 -3.50 20.79 1.26
N VAL A 104 -3.22 19.48 1.38
CA VAL A 104 -4.24 18.42 1.37
C VAL A 104 -5.27 18.63 2.48
N VAL A 105 -4.84 18.94 3.70
CA VAL A 105 -5.76 19.18 4.82
C VAL A 105 -6.69 20.37 4.56
N ARG A 106 -6.20 21.47 3.96
CA ARG A 106 -7.06 22.61 3.61
C ARG A 106 -8.12 22.25 2.59
N THR A 107 -7.73 21.53 1.53
CA THR A 107 -8.67 21.11 0.50
C THR A 107 -9.76 20.23 1.08
N LYS A 108 -9.40 19.32 2.00
CA LYS A 108 -10.38 18.51 2.72
C LYS A 108 -11.31 19.36 3.61
N LEU A 109 -10.78 20.34 4.34
CA LEU A 109 -11.58 21.26 5.15
C LEU A 109 -12.56 22.11 4.33
N THR A 110 -12.23 22.45 3.09
CA THR A 110 -13.14 23.23 2.22
C THR A 110 -14.23 22.40 1.56
N VAL A 111 -13.98 21.11 1.32
CA VAL A 111 -14.92 20.20 0.62
C VAL A 111 -15.79 19.43 1.61
N SER A 112 -15.26 19.13 2.79
CA SER A 112 -15.94 18.31 3.78
C SER A 112 -16.72 19.19 4.76
N SER A 113 -18.02 18.93 4.91
CA SER A 113 -18.89 19.58 5.90
C SER A 113 -18.65 19.07 7.34
N GLY A 114 -17.75 18.10 7.52
CA GLY A 114 -17.50 17.46 8.80
C GLY A 114 -16.57 18.25 9.71
N SER A 115 -16.85 18.22 11.02
CA SER A 115 -16.05 18.85 12.07
C SER A 115 -14.72 18.15 12.38
N ALA A 116 -14.41 17.03 11.72
CA ALA A 116 -13.28 16.16 12.03
C ALA A 116 -12.61 15.60 10.75
N PRO A 117 -11.31 15.26 10.80
CA PRO A 117 -10.63 14.58 9.70
C PRO A 117 -11.26 13.20 9.42
N THR A 118 -11.29 12.82 8.15
CA THR A 118 -11.55 11.42 7.80
C THR A 118 -10.43 10.52 8.32
N PRO A 119 -10.74 9.36 8.94
CA PRO A 119 -9.74 8.41 9.37
C PRO A 119 -8.85 7.94 8.22
N ASP A 120 -7.58 7.65 8.51
CA ASP A 120 -6.67 7.06 7.55
C ASP A 120 -7.13 5.65 7.18
N LYS A 121 -7.45 5.44 5.90
CA LYS A 121 -7.92 4.16 5.34
C LYS A 121 -6.82 3.44 4.56
N ARG A 122 -5.56 3.90 4.63
CA ARG A 122 -4.44 3.20 3.99
C ARG A 122 -4.36 1.75 4.47
N GLY A 123 -4.16 0.81 3.54
CA GLY A 123 -4.08 -0.62 3.84
C GLY A 123 -5.41 -1.28 4.24
N ARG A 124 -6.50 -0.51 4.35
CA ARG A 124 -7.84 -1.06 4.59
C ARG A 124 -8.57 -1.17 3.26
N HIS A 125 -8.83 -2.41 2.86
CA HIS A 125 -9.62 -2.72 1.67
C HIS A 125 -10.78 -3.62 2.12
N ASP A 126 -11.96 -3.03 2.29
CA ASP A 126 -13.18 -3.78 2.67
C ASP A 126 -13.66 -4.67 1.52
N THR A 127 -13.32 -4.32 0.28
CA THR A 127 -13.72 -5.08 -0.91
C THR A 127 -12.50 -5.34 -1.79
N ARG A 128 -12.14 -6.62 -1.94
CA ARG A 128 -11.23 -7.05 -3.01
C ARG A 128 -12.08 -7.40 -4.23
N LEU A 129 -12.54 -6.38 -4.94
CA LEU A 129 -13.41 -6.53 -6.14
C LEU A 129 -12.83 -7.46 -7.21
N HIS A 130 -11.50 -7.59 -7.25
CA HIS A 130 -10.78 -8.46 -8.18
C HIS A 130 -10.27 -9.76 -7.54
N LYS A 131 -10.78 -10.12 -6.35
CA LYS A 131 -10.47 -11.42 -5.77
C LYS A 131 -11.22 -12.49 -6.57
N ILE A 132 -10.47 -13.42 -7.13
CA ILE A 132 -11.03 -14.59 -7.81
C ILE A 132 -11.76 -15.44 -6.77
N SER A 133 -12.93 -15.97 -7.14
CA SER A 133 -13.73 -16.83 -6.26
C SER A 133 -12.95 -18.10 -5.89
N ASN A 134 -13.25 -18.68 -4.73
CA ASN A 134 -12.64 -19.95 -4.34
C ASN A 134 -13.01 -21.06 -5.33
N GLU A 135 -14.25 -21.07 -5.83
CA GLU A 135 -14.74 -22.01 -6.85
C GLU A 135 -13.89 -21.98 -8.13
N THR A 136 -13.56 -20.80 -8.64
CA THR A 136 -12.67 -20.66 -9.81
C THR A 136 -11.26 -21.16 -9.49
N VAL A 137 -10.74 -20.90 -8.29
CA VAL A 137 -9.41 -21.39 -7.88
C VAL A 137 -9.39 -22.91 -7.82
N ASP A 138 -10.44 -23.53 -7.28
CA ASP A 138 -10.53 -24.98 -7.15
C ASP A 138 -10.71 -25.64 -8.52
N ALA A 139 -11.50 -25.07 -9.43
CA ALA A 139 -11.58 -25.52 -10.82
C ALA A 139 -10.21 -25.53 -11.54
N VAL A 140 -9.35 -24.55 -11.29
CA VAL A 140 -7.98 -24.53 -11.82
C VAL A 140 -7.13 -25.65 -11.21
N LYS A 141 -7.24 -25.87 -9.89
CA LYS A 141 -6.50 -26.95 -9.21
C LYS A 141 -6.93 -28.32 -9.73
N ASP A 142 -8.23 -28.54 -9.92
CA ASP A 142 -8.79 -29.78 -10.43
C ASP A 142 -8.23 -30.10 -11.82
N HIS A 143 -8.17 -29.08 -12.70
CA HIS A 143 -7.54 -29.24 -14.00
C HIS A 143 -6.03 -29.56 -13.89
N ILE A 144 -5.28 -28.90 -13.01
CA ILE A 144 -3.85 -29.22 -12.80
C ILE A 144 -3.66 -30.67 -12.31
N ASN A 145 -4.56 -31.17 -11.46
CA ASN A 145 -4.52 -32.54 -10.94
C ASN A 145 -4.85 -33.62 -11.98
N GLN A 146 -5.41 -33.27 -13.14
CA GLN A 146 -5.68 -34.23 -14.22
C GLN A 146 -4.40 -34.69 -14.94
N PHE A 147 -3.30 -33.93 -14.83
CA PHE A 147 -2.05 -34.31 -15.46
C PHE A 147 -1.33 -35.40 -14.64
N PRO A 148 -0.89 -36.49 -15.29
CA PRO A 148 -0.13 -37.53 -14.61
C PRO A 148 1.20 -36.94 -14.11
N ALA A 149 1.52 -37.20 -12.85
CA ALA A 149 2.72 -36.70 -12.21
C ALA A 149 3.42 -37.84 -11.45
N GLU A 150 4.68 -38.08 -11.77
CA GLU A 150 5.48 -39.16 -11.22
C GLU A 150 6.26 -38.69 -9.99
N SER A 151 6.34 -39.55 -8.98
CA SER A 151 7.22 -39.31 -7.83
C SER A 151 8.60 -39.87 -8.13
N SER A 152 9.66 -39.14 -7.77
CA SER A 152 11.02 -39.67 -7.83
C SER A 152 11.17 -40.89 -6.89
N HIS A 153 11.42 -42.07 -7.45
CA HIS A 153 11.49 -43.34 -6.71
C HIS A 153 12.63 -43.36 -5.67
N TYR A 154 13.80 -42.81 -6.04
CA TYR A 154 15.05 -42.89 -5.28
C TYR A 154 15.37 -41.69 -4.37
N SER A 155 14.65 -40.57 -4.51
CA SER A 155 14.92 -39.34 -3.74
C SER A 155 14.01 -39.11 -2.53
N ARG A 156 13.25 -40.12 -2.10
CA ARG A 156 12.27 -40.00 -1.00
C ARG A 156 12.88 -39.49 0.31
N HIS A 157 14.18 -39.70 0.53
CA HIS A 157 14.91 -39.19 1.70
C HIS A 157 15.44 -37.75 1.57
N LYS A 158 15.50 -37.16 0.36
CA LYS A 158 16.06 -35.81 0.12
C LYS A 158 15.07 -34.79 -0.45
N ILE A 159 14.02 -35.23 -1.14
CA ILE A 159 13.00 -34.35 -1.74
C ILE A 159 11.61 -34.89 -1.39
N PHE A 160 11.08 -34.44 -0.26
CA PHE A 160 9.76 -34.87 0.22
C PHE A 160 8.64 -34.29 -0.68
N ASN A 161 7.71 -35.13 -1.11
CA ASN A 161 6.47 -34.77 -1.83
C ASN A 161 6.62 -34.00 -3.15
N LYS A 162 7.80 -33.99 -3.79
CA LYS A 162 7.93 -33.41 -5.13
C LYS A 162 7.51 -34.42 -6.19
N LYS A 163 6.64 -33.98 -7.10
CA LYS A 163 6.22 -34.76 -8.25
C LYS A 163 6.63 -34.07 -9.55
N TYR A 164 6.75 -34.87 -10.59
CA TYR A 164 7.29 -34.48 -11.87
C TYR A 164 6.26 -34.72 -12.97
N LEU A 165 5.93 -33.66 -13.69
CA LEU A 165 5.11 -33.68 -14.90
C LEU A 165 6.00 -34.01 -16.10
N SER A 166 5.38 -34.55 -17.16
CA SER A 166 6.06 -34.85 -18.43
C SER A 166 6.97 -33.69 -18.91
N PRO A 167 8.18 -33.98 -19.43
CA PRO A 167 9.08 -32.97 -20.01
C PRO A 167 8.46 -32.23 -21.20
N GLU A 168 7.46 -32.83 -21.86
CA GLU A 168 6.78 -32.22 -23.00
C GLU A 168 5.77 -31.16 -22.58
N LEU A 169 5.36 -31.16 -21.31
CA LEU A 169 4.47 -30.18 -20.73
C LEU A 169 5.23 -28.94 -20.27
N ASN A 170 4.53 -27.82 -20.29
CA ASN A 170 4.95 -26.61 -19.60
C ASN A 170 3.70 -25.84 -19.16
N ILE A 171 3.88 -24.85 -18.28
CA ILE A 171 2.76 -24.08 -17.74
C ILE A 171 1.91 -23.41 -18.84
N THR A 172 2.53 -23.00 -19.96
CA THR A 172 1.80 -22.40 -21.08
C THR A 172 0.89 -23.42 -21.76
N LYS A 173 1.40 -24.61 -22.05
CA LYS A 173 0.61 -25.71 -22.65
C LYS A 173 -0.54 -26.12 -21.74
N MET A 174 -0.26 -26.33 -20.45
CA MET A 174 -1.30 -26.67 -19.47
C MET A 174 -2.37 -25.58 -19.35
N TYR A 175 -1.99 -24.31 -19.43
CA TYR A 175 -2.94 -23.21 -19.45
C TYR A 175 -3.81 -23.20 -20.71
N ASN A 176 -3.23 -23.45 -21.89
CA ASN A 176 -4.00 -23.50 -23.13
C ASN A 176 -5.03 -24.65 -23.08
N LEU A 177 -4.61 -25.83 -22.62
CA LEU A 177 -5.50 -26.98 -22.39
C LEU A 177 -6.63 -26.64 -21.40
N TYR A 178 -6.36 -25.82 -20.38
CA TYR A 178 -7.39 -25.37 -19.44
C TYR A 178 -8.45 -24.48 -20.10
N ILE A 179 -8.02 -23.57 -20.98
CA ILE A 179 -8.97 -22.71 -21.71
C ILE A 179 -9.79 -23.55 -22.69
N GLU A 180 -9.16 -24.48 -23.39
CA GLU A 180 -9.84 -25.45 -24.27
C GLU A 180 -10.87 -26.28 -23.48
N ASP A 181 -10.51 -26.84 -22.32
CA ASP A 181 -11.44 -27.57 -21.44
C ASP A 181 -12.61 -26.70 -20.97
N CYS A 182 -12.36 -25.42 -20.69
CA CYS A 182 -13.41 -24.47 -20.33
C CYS A 182 -14.35 -24.19 -21.49
N ASP A 183 -13.83 -24.06 -22.71
CA ASP A 183 -14.62 -23.83 -23.93
C ASP A 183 -15.45 -25.06 -24.30
N GLU A 184 -14.86 -26.26 -24.29
CA GLU A 184 -15.53 -27.53 -24.57
C GLU A 184 -16.68 -27.80 -23.59
N LYS A 185 -16.44 -27.57 -22.29
CA LYS A 185 -17.46 -27.73 -21.24
C LYS A 185 -18.42 -26.55 -21.13
N LYS A 186 -18.29 -25.54 -22.00
CA LYS A 186 -19.08 -24.28 -21.99
C LYS A 186 -19.13 -23.65 -20.60
N ARG A 187 -18.00 -23.62 -19.90
CA ARG A 187 -17.91 -23.06 -18.55
C ARG A 187 -18.16 -21.55 -18.57
N PRO A 188 -18.79 -20.99 -17.53
CA PRO A 188 -18.94 -19.55 -17.39
C PRO A 188 -17.60 -18.79 -17.45
N GLU A 189 -17.62 -17.55 -17.94
CA GLU A 189 -16.43 -16.71 -18.13
C GLU A 189 -15.61 -16.53 -16.84
N MET A 190 -16.25 -16.59 -15.66
CA MET A 190 -15.56 -16.50 -14.37
C MET A 190 -14.52 -17.60 -14.15
N TYR A 191 -14.61 -18.73 -14.86
CA TYR A 191 -13.64 -19.81 -14.80
C TYR A 191 -12.45 -19.58 -15.74
N LYS A 192 -12.58 -18.72 -16.76
CA LYS A 192 -11.49 -18.41 -17.70
C LYS A 192 -10.51 -17.40 -17.09
N VAL A 193 -9.67 -17.89 -16.18
CA VAL A 193 -8.66 -17.06 -15.52
C VAL A 193 -7.56 -16.64 -16.51
N LYS A 194 -6.86 -15.54 -16.21
CA LYS A 194 -5.65 -15.16 -16.94
C LYS A 194 -4.52 -16.16 -16.67
N LYS A 195 -3.63 -16.35 -17.65
CA LYS A 195 -2.42 -17.16 -17.52
C LYS A 195 -1.59 -16.86 -16.26
N CYS A 196 -1.43 -15.58 -15.90
CA CYS A 196 -0.68 -15.20 -14.70
C CYS A 196 -1.30 -15.75 -13.41
N THR A 197 -2.63 -15.80 -13.33
CA THR A 197 -3.36 -16.42 -12.22
C THR A 197 -3.13 -17.92 -12.21
N TYR A 198 -3.27 -18.59 -13.35
CA TYR A 198 -3.04 -20.02 -13.48
C TYR A 198 -1.62 -20.40 -13.05
N SER A 199 -0.60 -19.70 -13.57
CA SER A 199 0.80 -19.86 -13.19
C SER A 199 1.02 -19.64 -11.70
N LYS A 200 0.35 -18.65 -11.11
CA LYS A 200 0.43 -18.39 -9.67
C LYS A 200 -0.14 -19.56 -8.87
N ILE A 201 -1.34 -20.04 -9.20
CA ILE A 201 -1.97 -21.20 -8.54
C ILE A 201 -1.06 -22.42 -8.67
N PHE A 202 -0.52 -22.70 -9.86
CA PHE A 202 0.45 -23.78 -10.07
C PHE A 202 1.63 -23.67 -9.10
N SER A 203 2.32 -22.53 -9.06
CA SER A 203 3.53 -22.37 -8.25
C SER A 203 3.27 -22.27 -6.74
N THR A 204 2.10 -21.79 -6.30
CA THR A 204 1.81 -21.62 -4.86
C THR A 204 1.12 -22.82 -4.23
N ASN A 205 0.33 -23.57 -5.00
CA ASN A 205 -0.47 -24.67 -4.48
C ASN A 205 0.12 -26.05 -4.77
N PHE A 206 1.09 -26.15 -5.67
CA PHE A 206 1.66 -27.43 -6.08
C PHE A 206 3.19 -27.43 -5.97
N ASN A 207 3.73 -28.55 -5.48
CA ASN A 207 5.16 -28.86 -5.51
C ASN A 207 5.48 -29.71 -6.76
N LEU A 208 5.13 -29.18 -7.94
CA LEU A 208 5.32 -29.84 -9.23
C LEU A 208 6.51 -29.23 -9.99
N SER A 209 7.18 -30.05 -10.79
CA SER A 209 8.20 -29.58 -11.75
C SER A 209 8.08 -30.36 -13.05
N PHE A 210 8.62 -29.82 -14.14
CA PHE A 210 8.62 -30.49 -15.44
C PHE A 210 9.91 -31.29 -15.64
N GLY A 211 9.81 -32.43 -16.34
CA GLY A 211 10.94 -33.30 -16.68
C GLY A 211 11.19 -34.40 -15.67
N HIS A 212 12.31 -35.11 -15.79
CA HIS A 212 12.60 -36.29 -14.96
C HIS A 212 13.35 -35.92 -13.67
N PRO A 213 13.23 -36.74 -12.61
CA PRO A 213 14.14 -36.68 -11.47
C PRO A 213 15.60 -36.76 -11.95
N LYS A 214 16.50 -36.00 -11.32
CA LYS A 214 17.93 -36.01 -11.69
C LYS A 214 18.66 -37.32 -11.36
N SER A 215 17.99 -38.27 -10.73
CA SER A 215 18.57 -39.54 -10.28
C SER A 215 17.52 -40.65 -10.43
N ASP A 216 17.49 -41.29 -11.61
CA ASP A 216 16.58 -42.41 -11.90
C ASP A 216 17.21 -43.79 -11.67
N THR A 217 18.51 -43.85 -11.35
CA THR A 217 19.18 -45.09 -10.99
C THR A 217 19.86 -44.96 -9.64
N CYS A 218 19.68 -45.97 -8.77
CA CYS A 218 20.61 -46.18 -7.68
C CYS A 218 21.78 -47.02 -8.21
N SER A 219 22.94 -46.92 -7.55
CA SER A 219 24.12 -47.72 -7.87
C SER A 219 23.85 -49.22 -7.92
N THR A 220 22.81 -49.70 -7.23
CA THR A 220 22.39 -51.10 -7.22
C THR A 220 21.69 -51.52 -8.51
N CYS A 221 20.88 -50.64 -9.12
CA CYS A 221 20.21 -50.91 -10.40
C CYS A 221 21.16 -50.78 -11.59
N ASP A 222 22.13 -49.86 -11.52
CA ASP A 222 23.20 -49.74 -12.53
C ASP A 222 24.15 -50.95 -12.54
N ALA A 223 24.20 -51.72 -11.44
CA ALA A 223 25.02 -52.93 -11.31
C ALA A 223 24.37 -54.20 -11.88
N GLY A 224 23.15 -54.14 -12.43
CA GLY A 224 22.48 -55.28 -13.08
C GLY A 224 22.06 -56.43 -12.16
N LEU A 225 22.06 -56.22 -10.84
CA LEU A 225 21.57 -57.21 -9.88
C LEU A 225 20.04 -57.17 -9.84
N ASN A 226 19.39 -57.99 -10.68
CA ASN A 226 17.99 -58.34 -10.47
C ASN A 226 17.89 -59.15 -9.17
N THR A 227 17.19 -58.63 -8.17
CA THR A 227 16.80 -59.41 -6.99
C THR A 227 15.49 -60.13 -7.32
N ASP A 228 15.57 -61.46 -7.46
CA ASP A 228 14.42 -62.36 -7.30
C ASP A 228 13.88 -62.30 -5.86
#